data_AF-R9LM83-F1
#
_entry.id   AF-R9LM83-F1
#
_cell.length_a   1.000
_cell.length_b   1.000
_cell.length_c   1.000
_cell.angle_alpha   90.00
_cell.angle_beta   90.00
_cell.angle_gamma   90.00
#
_symmetry.space_group_name_H-M   'P 1'
#
loop_
_entity.id
_entity.type
_entity.pdbx_description
1 polymer ?
#
loop_
_entity_poly.entity_id
_entity_poly.type
_entity_poly.pdbx_seq_one_letter_code
_entity_poly.pdbx_strand_id
1 'polypeptide(L)'
;MKLSKREREALAQSIAQENAMLKRVGHVVRNSIVALAVFVLLCVWGFSGMQDAFLPNISSGVRNVIKWVGVIGTIGSLIMVVFSITARHNGKKNLLKKIDRYQGKS
;
A
#
# COMPACT_ATOMS: atom_id res chain seq x y z
N MET A 1 -13.02 -16.19 -30.56
CA MET A 1 -11.94 -17.17 -30.75
C MET A 1 -11.91 -18.12 -29.56
N LYS A 2 -12.01 -19.44 -29.75
CA LYS A 2 -11.85 -20.41 -28.66
C LYS A 2 -10.36 -20.59 -28.37
N LEU A 3 -9.94 -20.38 -27.12
CA LEU A 3 -8.56 -20.62 -26.67
C LEU A 3 -8.19 -22.09 -26.84
N SER A 4 -6.98 -22.36 -27.30
CA SER A 4 -6.37 -23.70 -27.28
C SER A 4 -6.19 -24.18 -25.83
N LYS A 5 -6.18 -25.51 -25.60
CA LYS A 5 -5.95 -26.10 -24.26
C LYS A 5 -4.70 -25.53 -23.58
N ARG A 6 -3.60 -25.41 -24.32
CA ARG A 6 -2.32 -24.88 -23.83
C ARG A 6 -2.40 -23.39 -23.47
N GLU A 7 -3.11 -22.60 -24.28
CA GLU A 7 -3.33 -21.17 -24.00
C GLU A 7 -4.22 -20.97 -22.77
N ARG A 8 -5.20 -21.86 -22.59
CA ARG A 8 -6.11 -21.85 -21.44
C ARG A 8 -5.39 -22.18 -20.13
N GLU A 9 -4.50 -23.16 -20.15
CA GLU A 9 -3.66 -23.53 -19.00
C GLU A 9 -2.65 -22.41 -18.65
N ALA A 10 -1.97 -21.84 -19.65
CA ALA A 10 -1.08 -20.70 -19.45
C ALA A 10 -1.83 -19.48 -18.86
N LEU A 11 -3.05 -19.23 -19.34
CA LEU A 11 -3.89 -18.16 -18.83
C LEU A 11 -4.33 -18.41 -17.38
N ALA A 12 -4.68 -19.65 -17.03
CA ALA A 12 -5.03 -20.02 -15.66
C ALA A 12 -3.85 -19.83 -14.69
N GLN A 13 -2.63 -20.21 -15.09
CA GLN A 13 -1.42 -19.98 -14.30
C GLN A 13 -1.15 -18.48 -14.10
N SER A 14 -1.27 -17.68 -15.18
CA SER A 14 -1.10 -16.21 -15.11
C SER A 14 -2.11 -15.57 -14.15
N ILE A 15 -3.38 -15.99 -14.20
CA ILE A 15 -4.44 -15.52 -13.28
C ILE A 15 -4.10 -15.88 -11.82
N ALA A 16 -3.67 -17.12 -11.55
CA ALA A 16 -3.32 -17.55 -10.20
C ALA A 16 -2.15 -16.74 -9.63
N GLN A 17 -1.11 -16.51 -10.43
CA GLN A 17 0.06 -15.72 -10.05
C GLN A 17 -0.30 -14.25 -9.79
N GLU A 18 -1.07 -13.62 -10.68
CA GLU A 18 -1.50 -12.23 -10.52
C GLU A 18 -2.43 -12.05 -9.32
N ASN A 19 -3.32 -13.00 -9.05
CA ASN A 19 -4.15 -12.97 -7.85
C ASN A 19 -3.31 -13.07 -6.56
N ALA A 20 -2.29 -13.94 -6.54
CA ALA A 20 -1.36 -14.03 -5.42
C ALA A 20 -0.58 -12.72 -5.22
N MET A 21 -0.12 -12.08 -6.30
CA MET A 21 0.53 -10.77 -6.23
C MET A 21 -0.43 -9.69 -5.72
N LEU A 22 -1.67 -9.65 -6.20
CA LEU A 22 -2.68 -8.69 -5.75
C LEU A 22 -3.01 -8.82 -4.26
N LYS A 23 -3.04 -10.04 -3.72
CA LYS A 23 -3.18 -10.26 -2.27
C LYS A 23 -2.00 -9.64 -1.50
N ARG A 24 -0.77 -9.83 -1.98
CA ARG A 24 0.43 -9.19 -1.38
C ARG A 24 0.33 -7.66 -1.43
N VAL A 25 -0.06 -7.09 -2.57
CA VAL A 25 -0.30 -5.64 -2.69
C VAL A 25 -1.37 -5.17 -1.69
N GLY A 26 -2.39 -5.97 -1.42
CA GLY A 26 -3.37 -5.69 -0.36
C GLY A 26 -2.74 -5.51 1.02
N HIS A 27 -1.78 -6.36 1.39
CA HIS A 27 -1.03 -6.20 2.64
C HIS A 27 -0.14 -4.96 2.63
N VAL A 28 0.49 -4.64 1.50
CA VAL A 28 1.29 -3.41 1.33
C VAL A 28 0.42 -2.18 1.53
N VAL A 29 -0.78 -2.11 0.92
CA VAL A 29 -1.73 -1.00 1.14
C VAL A 29 -2.03 -0.83 2.64
N ARG A 30 -2.37 -1.92 3.34
CA ARG A 30 -2.68 -1.87 4.78
C ARG A 30 -1.50 -1.34 5.58
N ASN A 31 -0.30 -1.89 5.35
CA ASN A 31 0.89 -1.51 6.09
C ASN A 31 1.30 -0.05 5.81
N SER A 32 1.18 0.42 4.57
CA SER A 32 1.45 1.81 4.20
C SER A 32 0.47 2.79 4.86
N ILE A 33 -0.82 2.41 4.99
CA ILE A 33 -1.81 3.22 5.72
C ILE A 33 -1.47 3.29 7.21
N VAL A 34 -1.09 2.17 7.82
CA VAL A 34 -0.67 2.14 9.23
C VAL A 34 0.58 2.99 9.45
N ALA A 35 1.58 2.86 8.57
CA ALA A 35 2.79 3.69 8.63
C ALA A 35 2.46 5.18 8.50
N LEU A 36 1.59 5.54 7.54
CA LEU A 36 1.13 6.92 7.38
C LEU A 36 0.47 7.44 8.66
N ALA A 37 -0.41 6.67 9.29
CA ALA A 37 -1.06 7.06 10.54
C ALA A 37 -0.04 7.31 11.67
N VAL A 38 0.96 6.43 11.82
CA VAL A 38 2.03 6.60 12.81
C VAL A 38 2.82 7.89 12.56
N PHE A 39 3.23 8.16 11.32
CA PHE A 39 3.97 9.38 11.02
C PHE A 39 3.14 10.66 11.18
N VAL A 40 1.85 10.61 10.87
CA VAL A 40 0.93 11.73 11.14
C VAL A 40 0.81 11.98 12.65
N LEU A 41 0.69 10.94 13.47
CA LEU A 41 0.70 11.07 14.92
C LEU A 41 2.01 11.67 15.44
N LEU A 42 3.16 11.25 14.90
CA LEU A 42 4.46 11.84 15.22
C LEU A 42 4.54 13.32 14.83
N CYS A 43 3.97 13.71 13.70
CA CYS A 43 3.85 15.12 13.31
C CYS A 43 3.00 15.88 14.32
N VAL A 44 1.78 15.42 14.61
CA VAL A 44 0.88 16.09 15.55
C VAL A 44 1.54 16.24 16.91
N TRP A 45 2.14 15.16 17.43
CA TRP A 45 2.87 15.19 18.69
C TRP A 45 4.06 16.16 18.65
N GLY A 46 4.89 16.06 17.62
CA GLY A 46 6.09 16.88 17.46
C GLY A 46 5.76 18.36 17.41
N PHE A 47 4.83 18.77 16.53
CA PHE A 47 4.44 20.16 16.29
C PHE A 47 3.56 20.78 17.38
N SER A 48 2.69 20.00 18.03
CA SER A 48 1.84 20.52 19.12
C SER A 48 2.59 20.87 20.40
N GLY A 49 3.81 20.35 20.58
CA GLY A 49 4.54 20.56 21.84
C GLY A 49 4.01 19.72 23.00
N MET A 50 3.06 18.81 22.74
CA MET A 50 2.42 17.98 23.76
C MET A 50 3.46 17.19 24.57
N GLN A 51 3.38 17.28 25.89
CA GLN A 51 4.12 16.40 26.79
C GLN A 51 3.21 15.24 27.17
N ASP A 52 3.67 14.02 26.95
CA ASP A 52 2.96 12.81 27.32
C ASP A 52 3.85 11.91 28.20
N ALA A 53 3.24 10.85 28.74
CA ALA A 53 3.91 9.90 29.62
C ALA A 53 4.89 8.96 28.89
N PHE A 54 4.80 8.83 27.56
CA PHE A 54 5.67 7.94 26.77
C PHE A 54 7.03 8.57 26.47
N LEU A 55 7.05 9.89 26.23
CA LEU A 55 8.26 10.65 25.91
C LEU A 55 8.40 11.88 26.84
N PRO A 56 8.57 11.67 28.16
CA PRO A 56 8.71 12.76 29.11
C PRO A 56 10.06 13.46 28.96
N ASN A 57 10.09 14.78 29.16
CA ASN A 57 11.32 15.59 29.27
C ASN A 57 12.27 15.53 28.05
N ILE A 58 11.74 15.32 26.85
CA ILE A 58 12.52 15.32 25.60
C ILE A 58 13.06 16.73 25.32
N SER A 59 14.35 16.84 25.00
CA SER A 59 14.97 18.12 24.64
C SER A 59 14.39 18.72 23.36
N SER A 60 14.41 20.05 23.25
CA SER A 60 13.91 20.77 22.07
C SER A 60 14.59 20.32 20.77
N GLY A 61 15.89 19.98 20.84
CA GLY A 61 16.65 19.47 19.69
C GLY A 61 16.14 18.12 19.20
N VAL A 62 15.94 17.16 20.12
CA VAL A 62 15.41 15.83 19.78
C VAL A 62 13.99 15.93 19.21
N ARG A 63 13.13 16.77 19.82
CA ARG A 63 11.78 17.03 19.31
C ARG A 63 11.82 17.58 17.88
N ASN A 64 12.77 18.46 17.57
CA ASN A 64 12.91 19.01 16.22
C ASN A 64 13.27 17.94 15.19
N VAL A 65 14.16 16.99 15.53
CA VAL A 65 14.48 15.84 14.68
C VAL A 65 13.24 14.98 14.45
N ILE A 66 12.48 14.65 15.51
CA ILE A 66 11.25 13.84 15.42
C ILE A 66 10.21 14.48 14.49
N LYS A 67 10.04 15.81 14.54
CA LYS A 67 9.15 16.53 13.60
C LYS A 67 9.52 16.24 12.16
N TRP A 68 10.79 16.38 11.80
CA TRP A 68 11.25 16.18 10.43
C TRP A 68 11.18 14.72 9.99
N VAL A 69 11.48 13.76 10.88
CA VAL A 69 11.25 12.33 10.63
C VAL A 69 9.76 12.06 10.38
N GLY A 70 8.88 12.65 11.18
CA GLY A 70 7.43 12.61 10.99
C GLY A 70 7.02 13.12 9.61
N VAL A 71 7.52 14.29 9.20
CA VAL A 71 7.19 14.90 7.89
C VAL A 71 7.67 14.03 6.73
N ILE A 72 8.95 13.66 6.73
CA ILE A 72 9.54 12.84 5.66
C ILE A 72 8.84 11.49 5.58
N GLY A 73 8.61 10.85 6.72
CA GLY A 73 7.88 9.58 6.81
C GLY A 73 6.44 9.69 6.34
N THR A 74 5.74 10.79 6.66
CA THR A 74 4.37 11.06 6.20
C THR A 74 4.33 11.16 4.67
N ILE A 75 5.23 11.95 4.07
CA ILE A 75 5.30 12.12 2.62
C ILE A 75 5.59 10.77 1.94
N GLY A 76 6.61 10.05 2.40
CA GLY A 76 6.97 8.75 1.84
C GLY A 76 5.84 7.72 1.95
N SER A 77 5.17 7.67 3.10
CA SER A 77 4.05 6.75 3.34
C SER A 77 2.84 7.11 2.48
N LEU A 78 2.55 8.41 2.31
CA LEU A 78 1.45 8.88 1.47
C LEU A 78 1.67 8.48 0.01
N ILE A 79 2.88 8.68 -0.51
CA ILE A 79 3.28 8.25 -1.86
C ILE A 79 3.04 6.74 -2.01
N MET A 80 3.52 5.95 -1.05
CA MET A 80 3.33 4.50 -1.06
C MET A 80 1.85 4.08 -1.02
N VAL A 81 1.01 4.76 -0.23
CA VAL A 81 -0.43 4.51 -0.19
C VAL A 81 -1.06 4.76 -1.56
N VAL A 82 -0.80 5.91 -2.18
CA VAL A 82 -1.36 6.29 -3.48
C VAL A 82 -0.95 5.29 -4.56
N PHE A 83 0.33 4.95 -4.66
CA PHE A 83 0.80 3.97 -5.63
C PHE A 83 0.23 2.58 -5.38
N SER A 84 0.18 2.13 -4.13
CA SER A 84 -0.33 0.78 -3.80
C SER A 84 -1.82 0.64 -4.08
N ILE A 85 -2.63 1.66 -3.79
CA ILE A 85 -4.05 1.69 -4.12
C ILE A 85 -4.26 1.66 -5.63
N THR A 86 -3.50 2.48 -6.36
CA THR A 86 -3.58 2.56 -7.83
C THR A 86 -3.19 1.22 -8.47
N ALA A 87 -2.08 0.62 -8.03
CA ALA A 87 -1.63 -0.69 -8.47
C ALA A 87 -2.68 -1.78 -8.20
N ARG A 88 -3.31 -1.76 -7.02
CA ARG A 88 -4.37 -2.71 -6.67
C ARG A 88 -5.60 -2.54 -7.57
N HIS A 89 -6.02 -1.31 -7.83
CA HIS A 89 -7.17 -1.03 -8.68
C HIS A 89 -6.93 -1.51 -10.12
N ASN A 90 -5.80 -1.11 -10.70
CA ASN A 90 -5.43 -1.46 -12.07
C ASN A 90 -5.20 -2.97 -12.22
N GLY A 91 -4.51 -3.59 -11.26
CA GLY A 91 -4.27 -5.03 -11.28
C GLY A 91 -5.57 -5.83 -11.14
N LYS A 92 -6.51 -5.43 -10.27
CA LYS A 92 -7.82 -6.09 -10.16
C LYS A 92 -8.60 -6.00 -11.48
N LYS A 93 -8.61 -4.84 -12.13
CA LYS A 93 -9.25 -4.64 -13.43
C LYS A 93 -8.64 -5.55 -14.51
N ASN A 94 -7.32 -5.66 -14.56
CA ASN A 94 -6.64 -6.53 -15.52
C ASN A 94 -6.89 -8.01 -15.24
N LEU A 95 -6.89 -8.42 -13.97
CA LEU A 95 -7.18 -9.80 -13.57
C LEU A 95 -8.60 -10.21 -13.99
N LEU A 96 -9.60 -9.34 -13.76
CA LEU A 96 -10.98 -9.58 -14.15
C LEU A 96 -11.10 -9.79 -15.67
N LYS A 97 -10.47 -8.93 -16.47
CA LYS A 97 -10.42 -9.10 -17.94
C LYS A 97 -9.84 -10.45 -18.36
N LYS A 98 -8.80 -10.94 -17.67
CA LYS A 98 -8.23 -12.27 -17.95
C LYS A 98 -9.18 -13.40 -17.56
N ILE A 99 -9.89 -13.25 -16.44
CA ILE A 99 -10.90 -14.22 -16.00
C ILE A 99 -12.07 -14.27 -16.99
N ASP A 100 -12.58 -13.11 -17.44
CA ASP A 100 -13.66 -13.04 -18.42
C ASP A 100 -13.25 -13.72 -19.74
N ARG A 101 -12.02 -13.43 -20.21
CA ARG A 101 -11.42 -14.11 -21.37
C ARG A 101 -11.30 -15.62 -21.17
N TYR A 102 -10.93 -16.08 -19.98
CA TYR A 102 -10.88 -17.51 -19.64
C TYR A 102 -12.26 -18.18 -19.63
N GLN A 103 -13.29 -17.44 -19.20
CA GLN A 103 -14.69 -17.89 -19.19
C GLN A 103 -15.37 -17.78 -20.57
N GLY A 104 -14.72 -17.14 -21.55
CA GLY A 104 -15.31 -16.90 -22.87
C GLY A 104 -16.40 -15.85 -22.87
N LYS A 105 -16.49 -15.05 -21.79
CA LYS A 105 -17.36 -13.86 -21.72
C LYS A 105 -16.56 -12.71 -22.32
N SER A 106 -16.96 -12.28 -23.51
CA SER A 106 -16.41 -11.08 -24.15
C SER A 106 -17.12 -9.84 -23.64
#